data_AF-A0A091X9B1-F1
#
_entry.id   AF-A0A091X9B1-F1
#
_cell.length_a   1.000
_cell.length_b   1.000
_cell.length_c   1.000
_cell.angle_alpha   90.00
_cell.angle_beta   90.00
_cell.angle_gamma   90.00
#
_symmetry.space_group_name_H-M   'P 1'
#
loop_
_entity.id
_entity.type
_entity.pdbx_description
1 polymer ?
#
loop_
_entity_poly.entity_id
_entity_poly.type
_entity_poly.pdbx_seq_one_letter_code
_entity_poly.pdbx_strand_id
1 'polypeptide(L)'
;PLPPPRAKLVPKSSGAARKKAYEPGVASSLIKKIFSHYVKMPVARDAFNIVVKCSERYFKQLSSDLEAYTNHAGRKTVEMADLEVLMRRQGLVTDKMPLHVLIERYLPLEYRKLLIPVAVSGNKVIPCK
;
A
#
# COMPACT_ATOMS: atom_id res chain seq x y z
N PRO A 1 68.35 27.13 -5.98
CA PRO A 1 67.24 26.28 -6.47
C PRO A 1 65.90 26.85 -6.00
N LEU A 2 65.10 27.40 -6.93
CA LEU A 2 63.78 27.96 -6.64
C LEU A 2 62.72 26.85 -6.69
N PRO A 3 61.76 26.79 -5.75
CA PRO A 3 60.72 25.77 -5.77
C PRO A 3 59.75 26.01 -6.94
N PRO A 4 59.16 24.95 -7.52
CA PRO A 4 58.27 25.07 -8.67
C PRO A 4 56.92 25.73 -8.28
N PRO A 5 56.29 26.48 -9.20
CA PRO A 5 55.02 27.15 -8.93
C PRO A 5 53.87 26.14 -8.79
N ARG A 6 53.13 26.22 -7.68
CA ARG A 6 51.92 25.41 -7.43
C ARG A 6 50.82 25.78 -8.43
N ALA A 7 50.36 24.79 -9.20
CA ALA A 7 49.15 24.91 -10.01
C ALA A 7 47.91 25.13 -9.12
N LYS A 8 47.12 26.16 -9.45
CA LYS A 8 45.84 26.45 -8.80
C LYS A 8 44.80 25.39 -9.22
N LEU A 9 44.29 24.63 -8.27
CA LEU A 9 43.16 23.73 -8.50
C LEU A 9 41.87 24.55 -8.67
N VAL A 10 41.29 24.50 -9.86
CA VAL A 10 39.97 25.07 -10.17
C VAL A 10 38.91 24.27 -9.39
N PRO A 11 37.95 24.91 -8.69
CA PRO A 11 36.89 24.18 -8.00
C PRO A 11 36.00 23.47 -9.02
N LYS A 12 36.02 22.14 -9.03
CA LYS A 12 35.02 21.32 -9.72
C LYS A 12 33.68 21.55 -9.01
N SER A 13 32.73 22.21 -9.67
CA SER A 13 31.36 22.34 -9.17
C SER A 13 30.74 20.95 -9.07
N SER A 14 30.63 20.43 -7.85
CA SER A 14 29.80 19.26 -7.55
C SER A 14 28.34 19.69 -7.66
N GLY A 15 27.80 19.64 -8.88
CA GLY A 15 26.36 19.68 -9.11
C GLY A 15 25.72 18.44 -8.50
N ALA A 16 25.49 18.45 -7.19
CA ALA A 16 24.62 17.50 -6.55
C ALA A 16 23.23 17.71 -7.16
N ALA A 17 22.84 16.83 -8.07
CA ALA A 17 21.49 16.78 -8.59
C ALA A 17 20.55 16.81 -7.38
N ARG A 18 19.77 17.90 -7.26
CA ARG A 18 18.72 18.03 -6.26
C ARG A 18 17.90 16.75 -6.33
N LYS A 19 18.03 15.88 -5.32
CA LYS A 19 17.13 14.73 -5.17
C LYS A 19 15.73 15.34 -5.17
N LYS A 20 14.95 15.06 -6.22
CA LYS A 20 13.53 15.41 -6.24
C LYS A 20 12.94 14.92 -4.91
N ALA A 21 12.16 15.77 -4.24
CA ALA A 21 11.46 15.40 -3.04
C ALA A 21 10.80 14.03 -3.29
N TYR A 22 11.17 13.05 -2.47
CA TYR A 22 10.61 11.71 -2.57
C TYR A 22 9.15 11.84 -2.17
N GLU A 23 8.25 11.85 -3.15
CA GLU A 23 6.82 11.82 -2.87
C GLU A 23 6.52 10.55 -2.08
N PRO A 24 5.85 10.66 -0.92
CA PRO A 24 5.53 9.51 -0.09
C PRO A 24 4.62 8.57 -0.90
N GLY A 25 5.08 7.34 -1.11
CA GLY A 25 4.38 6.35 -1.92
C GLY A 25 4.85 4.93 -1.64
N VAL A 26 4.02 3.96 -2.00
CA VAL A 26 4.37 2.54 -1.88
C VAL A 26 5.57 2.24 -2.76
N ALA A 27 6.56 1.52 -2.21
CA ALA A 27 7.78 1.19 -2.92
C ALA A 27 7.47 0.50 -4.26
N SER A 28 7.99 1.04 -5.37
CA SER A 28 7.73 0.49 -6.71
C SER A 28 8.13 -0.98 -6.84
N SER A 29 9.17 -1.41 -6.14
CA SER A 29 9.60 -2.82 -6.10
C SER A 29 8.51 -3.72 -5.51
N LEU A 30 7.82 -3.27 -4.46
CA LEU A 30 6.73 -4.01 -3.84
C LEU A 30 5.51 -4.10 -4.77
N ILE A 31 5.12 -2.98 -5.39
CA ILE A 31 4.01 -2.94 -6.37
C ILE A 31 4.27 -3.95 -7.50
N LYS A 32 5.48 -3.89 -8.10
CA LYS A 32 5.87 -4.80 -9.18
C LYS A 32 5.87 -6.26 -8.71
N LYS A 33 6.37 -6.56 -7.50
CA LYS A 33 6.37 -7.92 -6.93
C LYS A 33 4.96 -8.47 -6.73
N ILE A 34 4.05 -7.66 -6.17
CA ILE A 34 2.65 -8.05 -5.97
C ILE A 34 1.97 -8.28 -7.33
N PHE A 35 2.12 -7.35 -8.28
CA PHE A 35 1.50 -7.49 -9.60
C PHE A 35 1.99 -8.74 -10.33
N SER A 36 3.30 -8.98 -10.37
CA SER A 36 3.89 -10.18 -10.98
C SER A 36 3.39 -11.48 -10.37
N HIS A 37 3.20 -11.51 -9.04
CA HIS A 37 2.66 -12.67 -8.34
C HIS A 37 1.25 -13.04 -8.82
N TYR A 38 0.39 -12.04 -9.07
CA TYR A 38 -0.99 -12.28 -9.51
C TYR A 38 -1.15 -12.47 -11.02
N VAL A 39 -0.38 -11.75 -11.83
CA VAL A 39 -0.53 -11.76 -13.30
C VAL A 39 -0.03 -13.07 -13.94
N LYS A 40 0.90 -13.78 -13.28
CA LYS A 40 1.43 -15.10 -13.70
C LYS A 40 1.97 -15.17 -15.13
N MET A 41 2.33 -14.05 -15.73
CA MET A 41 2.89 -13.94 -17.08
C MET A 41 3.96 -12.84 -17.14
N PRO A 42 4.84 -12.85 -18.16
CA PRO A 42 5.80 -11.78 -18.37
C PRO A 42 5.10 -10.44 -18.64
N VAL A 43 5.63 -9.36 -18.06
CA VAL A 43 5.08 -8.00 -18.18
C VAL A 43 6.16 -7.05 -18.67
N ALA A 44 5.82 -6.22 -19.66
CA ALA A 44 6.73 -5.21 -20.20
C ALA A 44 7.12 -4.16 -19.14
N ARG A 45 8.33 -3.61 -19.26
CA ARG A 45 8.85 -2.60 -18.31
C ARG A 45 7.95 -1.37 -18.24
N ASP A 46 7.45 -0.91 -19.38
CA ASP A 46 6.58 0.26 -19.45
C ASP A 46 5.21 0.00 -18.82
N ALA A 47 4.67 -1.22 -18.97
CA ALA A 47 3.43 -1.61 -18.31
C ALA A 47 3.56 -1.53 -16.78
N PHE A 48 4.70 -1.96 -16.20
CA PHE A 48 4.93 -1.78 -14.76
C PHE A 48 4.95 -0.32 -14.32
N ASN A 49 5.46 0.60 -15.16
CA ASN A 49 5.43 2.03 -14.83
C ASN A 49 4.00 2.57 -14.80
N ILE A 50 3.12 2.06 -15.68
CA ILE A 50 1.69 2.37 -15.65
C ILE A 50 1.04 1.82 -14.38
N VAL A 51 1.33 0.57 -13.99
CA VAL A 51 0.79 -0.03 -12.76
C VAL A 51 1.16 0.78 -11.51
N VAL A 52 2.39 1.30 -11.43
CA VAL A 52 2.81 2.18 -10.33
C VAL A 52 1.97 3.46 -10.29
N LYS A 53 1.80 4.15 -11.44
CA LYS A 53 0.94 5.35 -11.55
C LYS A 53 -0.53 5.05 -11.22
N CYS A 54 -1.04 3.90 -11.64
CA CYS A 54 -2.39 3.45 -11.29
C CYS A 54 -2.53 3.25 -9.78
N SER A 55 -1.49 2.73 -9.12
CA SER A 55 -1.49 2.54 -7.66
C SER A 55 -1.51 3.88 -6.92
N GLU A 56 -0.75 4.88 -7.39
CA GLU A 56 -0.80 6.24 -6.84
C GLU A 56 -2.21 6.85 -6.97
N ARG A 57 -2.83 6.72 -8.14
CA ARG A 57 -4.21 7.18 -8.38
C ARG A 57 -5.21 6.43 -7.50
N TYR A 58 -5.01 5.13 -7.32
CA TYR A 58 -5.84 4.29 -6.46
C TYR A 58 -5.83 4.81 -5.02
N PHE A 59 -4.65 5.04 -4.42
CA PHE A 59 -4.57 5.57 -3.05
C PHE A 59 -5.16 6.97 -2.92
N LYS A 60 -4.98 7.85 -3.91
CA LYS A 60 -5.60 9.18 -3.90
C LYS A 60 -7.13 9.10 -3.87
N GLN A 61 -7.72 8.21 -4.68
CA GLN A 61 -9.16 7.98 -4.70
C GLN A 61 -9.63 7.39 -3.36
N LEU A 62 -8.92 6.39 -2.85
CA LEU A 62 -9.21 5.73 -1.58
C LEU A 62 -9.25 6.71 -0.42
N SER A 63 -8.27 7.62 -0.34
CA SER A 63 -8.24 8.66 0.70
C SER A 63 -9.46 9.58 0.63
N SER A 64 -9.85 10.01 -0.58
CA SER A 64 -11.04 10.85 -0.77
C SER A 64 -12.33 10.13 -0.36
N ASP A 65 -12.42 8.83 -0.65
CA ASP A 65 -13.58 8.01 -0.28
C ASP A 65 -13.69 7.80 1.22
N LEU A 66 -12.57 7.50 1.89
CA LEU A 66 -12.53 7.33 3.33
C LEU A 66 -12.87 8.63 4.05
N GLU A 67 -12.36 9.77 3.58
CA GLU A 67 -12.72 11.09 4.10
C GLU A 67 -14.23 11.34 4.02
N ALA A 68 -14.86 11.00 2.89
CA ALA A 68 -16.31 11.14 2.74
C ALA A 68 -17.08 10.26 3.74
N TYR A 69 -16.65 9.01 3.96
CA TYR A 69 -17.29 8.10 4.92
C TYR A 69 -17.13 8.54 6.37
N THR A 70 -15.93 8.95 6.76
CA THR A 70 -15.69 9.47 8.12
C THR A 70 -16.50 10.73 8.38
N ASN A 71 -16.52 11.66 7.41
CA ASN A 71 -17.27 12.91 7.52
C ASN A 71 -18.78 12.65 7.58
N HIS A 72 -19.29 11.71 6.77
CA HIS A 72 -20.70 11.31 6.81
C HIS A 72 -21.10 10.76 8.19
N ALA A 73 -20.20 10.02 8.85
CA ALA A 73 -20.41 9.52 10.20
C ALA A 73 -20.10 10.55 11.31
N GLY A 74 -19.77 11.80 10.96
CA GLY A 74 -19.42 12.85 11.93
C GLY A 74 -18.09 12.61 12.68
N ARG A 75 -17.23 11.74 12.16
CA ARG A 75 -15.93 11.36 12.74
C ARG A 75 -14.77 11.99 11.97
N LYS A 76 -13.62 12.10 12.64
CA LYS A 76 -12.32 12.49 12.04
C LYS A 76 -11.33 11.32 11.91
N THR A 77 -11.71 10.16 12.45
CA THR A 77 -10.88 8.95 12.47
C THR A 77 -11.52 7.91 11.56
N VAL A 78 -10.70 7.28 10.71
CA VAL A 78 -11.10 6.15 9.87
C VAL A 78 -11.25 4.91 10.75
N GLU A 79 -12.42 4.30 10.70
CA GLU A 79 -12.75 3.08 11.44
C GLU A 79 -12.79 1.87 10.51
N MET A 80 -12.74 0.66 11.08
CA MET A 80 -12.83 -0.59 10.31
C MET A 80 -14.12 -0.67 9.47
N ALA A 81 -15.22 -0.10 9.96
CA ALA A 81 -16.48 -0.04 9.24
C ALA A 81 -16.38 0.78 7.94
N ASP A 82 -15.58 1.86 7.92
CA ASP A 82 -15.40 2.69 6.72
C ASP A 82 -14.66 1.89 5.62
N LEU A 83 -13.68 1.08 6.02
CA LEU A 83 -12.98 0.16 5.11
C LEU A 83 -13.90 -0.97 4.61
N GLU A 84 -14.74 -1.53 5.47
CA GLU A 84 -15.69 -2.56 5.07
C GLU A 84 -16.69 -2.01 4.04
N VAL A 85 -17.24 -0.81 4.28
CA VAL A 85 -18.13 -0.12 3.33
C VAL A 85 -17.41 0.17 2.02
N LEU A 86 -16.17 0.64 2.06
CA LEU A 86 -15.35 0.87 0.87
C LEU A 86 -15.17 -0.40 0.04
N MET A 87 -14.78 -1.50 0.68
CA MET A 87 -14.55 -2.78 0.01
C MET A 87 -15.85 -3.42 -0.48
N ARG A 88 -16.98 -3.17 0.20
CA ARG A 88 -18.31 -3.58 -0.28
C ARG A 88 -18.71 -2.78 -1.52
N ARG A 89 -18.47 -1.46 -1.53
CA ARG A 89 -18.72 -0.60 -2.71
C ARG A 89 -17.83 -0.97 -3.90
N GLN A 90 -16.61 -1.44 -3.66
CA GLN A 90 -15.71 -1.98 -4.69
C GLN A 90 -16.11 -3.39 -5.19
N GLY A 91 -17.12 -4.03 -4.58
CA GLY A 91 -17.55 -5.39 -4.91
C GLY A 91 -16.63 -6.50 -4.42
N LEU A 92 -15.67 -6.19 -3.53
CA LEU A 92 -14.75 -7.18 -2.94
C LEU A 92 -15.41 -7.91 -1.77
N VAL A 93 -16.08 -7.15 -0.90
CA VAL A 93 -16.85 -7.70 0.24
C VAL A 93 -18.29 -7.92 -0.21
N THR A 94 -18.76 -9.16 -0.07
CA THR A 94 -20.14 -9.57 -0.36
C THR A 94 -20.61 -10.54 0.71
N ASP A 95 -21.89 -10.88 0.72
CA ASP A 95 -22.44 -11.81 1.73
C ASP A 95 -21.84 -13.22 1.62
N LYS A 96 -21.34 -13.59 0.43
CA LYS A 96 -20.58 -14.82 0.19
C LYS A 96 -19.07 -14.68 0.46
N MET A 97 -18.58 -13.46 0.53
CA MET A 97 -17.16 -13.13 0.70
C MET A 97 -17.00 -12.03 1.76
N PRO A 98 -17.17 -12.36 3.05
CA PRO A 98 -17.06 -11.38 4.11
C PRO A 98 -15.61 -10.94 4.33
N LEU A 99 -15.42 -9.78 4.96
CA LEU A 99 -14.11 -9.15 5.14
C LEU A 99 -13.07 -10.05 5.83
N HIS A 100 -13.49 -10.80 6.86
CA HIS A 100 -12.59 -11.72 7.57
C HIS A 100 -12.04 -12.83 6.67
N VAL A 101 -12.82 -13.33 5.71
CA VAL A 101 -12.35 -14.32 4.73
C VAL A 101 -11.31 -13.72 3.80
N LEU A 102 -11.46 -12.45 3.40
CA LEU A 102 -10.44 -11.75 2.60
C LEU A 102 -9.14 -11.57 3.39
N ILE A 103 -9.24 -11.21 4.67
CA ILE A 103 -8.09 -11.10 5.59
C ILE A 103 -7.34 -12.43 5.67
N GLU A 104 -8.05 -13.54 5.86
CA GLU A 104 -7.45 -14.87 5.93
C GLU A 104 -6.79 -15.30 4.61
N ARG A 105 -7.32 -14.89 3.46
CA ARG A 105 -6.76 -15.27 2.15
C ARG A 105 -5.54 -14.45 1.77
N TYR A 106 -5.55 -13.14 2.03
CA TYR A 106 -4.60 -12.21 1.42
C TYR A 106 -3.57 -11.60 2.39
N LEU A 107 -3.79 -11.68 3.71
CA LEU A 107 -2.82 -11.18 4.68
C LEU A 107 -1.94 -12.30 5.25
N PRO A 108 -0.65 -12.04 5.53
CA PRO A 108 0.18 -12.91 6.35
C PRO A 108 -0.38 -13.15 7.76
N LEU A 109 0.01 -14.27 8.38
CA LEU A 109 -0.51 -14.71 9.69
C LEU A 109 -0.33 -13.66 10.79
N GLU A 110 0.80 -12.94 10.80
CA GLU A 110 1.12 -11.90 11.79
C GLU A 110 0.05 -10.80 11.82
N TYR A 111 -0.38 -10.35 10.64
CA TYR A 111 -1.42 -9.32 10.54
C TYR A 111 -2.82 -9.86 10.79
N ARG A 112 -3.09 -11.14 10.46
CA ARG A 112 -4.39 -11.76 10.77
C ARG A 112 -4.66 -11.79 12.27
N LYS A 113 -3.64 -12.12 13.08
CA LYS A 113 -3.78 -12.17 14.54
C LYS A 113 -4.21 -10.84 15.16
N LEU A 114 -3.83 -9.72 14.54
CA LEU A 114 -4.22 -8.39 15.00
C LEU A 114 -5.67 -8.05 14.66
N LEU A 115 -6.18 -8.54 13.53
CA LEU A 115 -7.51 -8.19 13.00
C LEU A 115 -8.59 -9.21 13.39
N ILE A 116 -8.20 -10.47 13.61
CA ILE A 116 -9.06 -11.59 13.98
C ILE A 116 -8.43 -12.25 15.21
N PRO A 117 -8.52 -11.61 16.40
CA PRO A 117 -7.96 -12.17 17.62
C PRO A 117 -8.72 -13.40 18.11
N VAL A 118 -9.99 -13.54 17.71
CA VAL A 118 -10.88 -14.65 18.06
C VAL A 118 -11.58 -15.14 16.80
N ALA A 119 -11.83 -16.44 16.69
CA ALA A 119 -12.57 -17.02 15.58
C ALA A 119 -13.96 -16.37 15.45
N VAL A 120 -14.20 -15.66 14.35
CA VAL A 120 -15.50 -15.06 13.99
C VAL A 120 -16.40 -16.02 13.21
N SER A 121 -15.87 -17.19 12.82
CA SER A 121 -16.66 -18.27 12.26
C SER A 121 -17.64 -18.75 13.32
N GLY A 122 -18.95 -18.79 13.00
CA GLY A 122 -20.08 -19.10 13.89
C GLY A 122 -20.10 -20.52 14.46
N ASN A 123 -18.97 -20.97 15.00
CA ASN A 123 -18.77 -22.23 15.65
C ASN A 123 -19.62 -22.26 16.93
N LYS A 124 -20.69 -23.05 16.91
CA LYS A 124 -21.42 -23.39 18.14
C LYS A 124 -20.62 -24.43 18.91
N VAL A 125 -19.89 -24.01 19.93
CA VAL A 125 -19.30 -24.92 20.92
C VAL A 125 -20.43 -25.38 21.85
N ILE A 126 -20.81 -26.64 21.76
CA ILE A 126 -21.75 -27.27 22.68
C ILE A 126 -20.92 -27.94 23.77
N PRO A 127 -20.98 -27.51 25.03
CA PRO A 127 -20.28 -28.20 26.11
C PRO A 127 -20.90 -29.58 26.32
N CYS A 128 -20.10 -30.64 26.19
CA CYS A 128 -20.47 -31.95 26.72
C CYS A 128 -20.25 -31.92 28.24
N LYS A 129 -21.28 -32.28 29.01
CA LYS A 129 -21.21 -32.49 30.46
C LYS A 129 -20.48 -33.78 30.80
#